data_AF-A0AAD7K0R9-F1
#
_entry.id   AF-A0AAD7K0R9-F1
#
_cell.length_a   1.000
_cell.length_b   1.000
_cell.length_c   1.000
_cell.angle_alpha   90.00
_cell.angle_beta   90.00
_cell.angle_gamma   90.00
#
_symmetry.space_group_name_H-M   'P 1'
#
loop_
_entity.id
_entity.type
_entity.pdbx_description
1 polymer ?
#
loop_
_entity_poly.entity_id
_entity_poly.type
_entity_poly.pdbx_seq_one_letter_code
_entity_poly.pdbx_strand_id
1 'polypeptide(L)'
;PTLLDIQADLMFTNPGILLKEGNQRLFTKVIKSMRDKPTWKSTMSNLDRIRCSIAEVFEYQPTDSAIWTSLRSRNLTRLSRNFLWKCLHDIYCVGFFWEHMPNLENLGQCPTCKVPESLEHIMLEFNAAGQHQIWQLTERFWRLRYPSWPKLNWGLLLGCGLARFTSSKGKIIPAMNRFFTIIVSTSMYLIWNLRNTRVLE
;
A
#
# COMPACT_ATOMS: atom_id res chain seq x y z
N PRO A 1 -13.60 -3.65 -34.87
CA PRO A 1 -12.59 -4.37 -34.05
C PRO A 1 -11.30 -4.51 -34.85
N THR A 2 -10.36 -3.59 -34.63
CA THR A 2 -9.05 -3.59 -35.30
C THR A 2 -8.24 -4.76 -34.75
N LEU A 3 -8.02 -5.78 -35.59
CA LEU A 3 -7.16 -6.94 -35.30
C LEU A 3 -5.76 -6.41 -34.99
N LEU A 4 -5.34 -6.58 -33.73
CA LEU A 4 -3.99 -6.25 -33.29
C LEU A 4 -3.11 -7.42 -33.71
N ASP A 5 -2.45 -7.30 -34.84
CA ASP A 5 -1.53 -8.32 -35.31
C ASP A 5 -0.19 -8.17 -34.58
N ILE A 6 0.00 -9.02 -33.56
CA ILE A 6 1.20 -9.04 -32.72
C ILE A 6 2.15 -10.17 -33.15
N GLN A 7 1.79 -10.94 -34.18
CA GLN A 7 2.53 -12.13 -34.63
C GLN A 7 2.77 -12.18 -36.15
N ALA A 8 2.43 -11.15 -36.91
CA ALA A 8 2.66 -11.15 -38.35
C ALA A 8 4.15 -11.13 -38.74
N ASP A 9 4.44 -11.95 -39.75
CA ASP A 9 5.70 -12.01 -40.48
C ASP A 9 6.15 -10.61 -40.91
N LEU A 10 7.37 -10.24 -40.50
CA LEU A 10 7.97 -8.91 -40.64
C LEU A 10 8.17 -8.45 -42.11
N MET A 11 7.93 -9.31 -43.09
CA MET A 11 8.19 -9.00 -44.50
C MET A 11 7.10 -8.19 -45.21
N PHE A 12 5.84 -8.23 -44.78
CA PHE A 12 4.72 -7.64 -45.55
C PHE A 12 3.71 -6.82 -44.74
N THR A 13 3.95 -6.63 -43.44
CA THR A 13 3.10 -5.77 -42.58
C THR A 13 3.96 -4.71 -41.91
N ASN A 14 3.47 -3.47 -41.86
CA ASN A 14 4.04 -2.46 -40.96
C ASN A 14 3.48 -2.74 -39.55
N PRO A 15 4.26 -3.32 -38.62
CA PRO A 15 3.77 -3.57 -37.27
C PRO A 15 3.41 -2.23 -36.61
N GLY A 16 2.15 -2.06 -36.19
CA GLY A 16 1.72 -0.84 -35.53
C GLY A 16 0.23 -0.55 -35.62
N ILE A 17 -0.19 0.52 -34.94
CA ILE A 17 -1.53 1.10 -35.05
C ILE A 17 -1.38 2.46 -35.72
N LEU A 18 -2.16 2.72 -36.76
CA LEU A 18 -2.26 4.07 -37.35
C LEU A 18 -2.73 5.07 -36.29
N LEU A 19 -2.01 6.19 -36.15
CA LEU A 19 -2.32 7.22 -35.14
C LEU A 19 -3.78 7.70 -35.20
N LYS A 20 -4.36 7.80 -36.40
CA LYS A 20 -5.76 8.21 -36.62
C LYS A 20 -6.80 7.18 -36.16
N GLU A 21 -6.43 5.91 -36.09
CA GLU A 21 -7.33 4.79 -35.72
C GLU A 21 -7.28 4.47 -34.22
N GLY A 22 -6.26 4.98 -33.51
CA GLY A 22 -6.07 4.72 -32.10
C GLY A 22 -6.61 5.83 -31.21
N ASN A 23 -6.94 5.45 -29.98
CA ASN A 23 -7.25 6.38 -28.89
C ASN A 23 -6.26 6.15 -27.74
N GLN A 24 -6.22 7.08 -26.78
CA GLN A 24 -5.29 7.00 -25.65
C GLN A 24 -5.34 5.65 -24.91
N ARG A 25 -6.54 5.07 -24.73
CA ARG A 25 -6.72 3.77 -24.07
C ARG A 25 -6.05 2.64 -24.88
N LEU A 26 -6.22 2.64 -26.20
CA LEU A 26 -5.62 1.65 -27.09
C LEU A 26 -4.10 1.80 -27.14
N PHE A 27 -3.58 3.01 -27.35
CA PHE A 27 -2.13 3.27 -27.37
C PHE A 27 -1.47 2.88 -26.05
N THR A 28 -2.07 3.26 -24.92
CA THR A 28 -1.56 2.89 -23.59
C THR A 28 -1.54 1.38 -23.40
N LYS A 29 -2.56 0.67 -23.87
CA LYS A 29 -2.61 -0.80 -23.79
C LYS A 29 -1.47 -1.44 -24.58
N VAL A 30 -1.22 -0.97 -25.80
CA VAL A 30 -0.15 -1.47 -26.68
C VAL A 30 1.24 -1.17 -26.13
N ILE A 31 1.50 0.08 -25.71
CA ILE A 31 2.78 0.45 -25.10
C ILE A 31 3.06 -0.40 -23.85
N LYS A 32 2.01 -0.68 -23.06
CA LYS A 32 2.13 -1.55 -21.87
C LYS A 32 2.33 -3.04 -22.21
N SER A 33 1.89 -3.53 -23.36
CA SER A 33 2.16 -4.91 -23.79
C SER A 33 3.53 -5.07 -24.44
N MET A 34 4.07 -4.00 -25.02
CA MET A 34 5.41 -3.98 -25.63
C MET A 34 6.55 -3.88 -24.61
N ARG A 35 6.27 -3.37 -23.40
CA ARG A 35 7.28 -3.20 -22.35
C ARG A 35 7.13 -4.29 -21.30
N ASP A 36 8.26 -4.85 -20.89
CA ASP A 36 8.31 -5.67 -19.68
C ASP A 36 7.89 -4.82 -18.48
N LYS A 37 7.11 -5.43 -17.59
CA LYS A 37 6.71 -4.76 -16.36
C LYS A 37 7.91 -4.74 -15.42
N PRO A 38 8.40 -3.56 -14.99
CA PRO A 38 9.50 -3.51 -14.04
C PRO A 38 9.05 -4.18 -12.74
N THR A 39 9.84 -5.14 -12.27
CA THR A 39 9.64 -5.83 -10.99
C THR A 39 10.55 -5.21 -9.94
N TRP A 40 9.94 -4.70 -8.87
CA TRP A 40 10.66 -4.10 -7.76
C TRP A 40 10.69 -5.09 -6.59
N LYS A 41 11.89 -5.42 -6.10
CA LYS A 41 12.06 -6.37 -4.98
C LYS A 41 11.27 -5.94 -3.74
N SER A 42 11.28 -4.66 -3.40
CA SER A 42 10.52 -4.09 -2.28
C SER A 42 9.01 -4.30 -2.44
N THR A 43 8.48 -4.03 -3.64
CA THR A 43 7.06 -4.21 -3.95
C THR A 43 6.67 -5.67 -3.84
N MET A 44 7.48 -6.59 -4.39
CA MET A 44 7.23 -8.04 -4.29
C MET A 44 7.24 -8.51 -2.83
N SER A 45 8.24 -8.10 -2.06
CA SER A 45 8.31 -8.40 -0.63
C SER A 45 7.06 -7.91 0.11
N ASN A 46 6.64 -6.65 -0.12
CA ASN A 46 5.43 -6.12 0.50
C ASN A 46 4.15 -6.86 0.08
N LEU A 47 4.03 -7.28 -1.19
CA LEU A 47 2.90 -8.11 -1.64
C LEU A 47 2.85 -9.46 -0.91
N ASP A 48 4.00 -10.11 -0.73
CA ASP A 48 4.09 -11.38 0.02
C ASP A 48 3.76 -11.19 1.51
N ARG A 49 4.28 -10.12 2.13
CA ARG A 49 3.93 -9.77 3.52
C ARG A 49 2.44 -9.55 3.69
N ILE A 50 1.78 -8.88 2.74
CA ILE A 50 0.32 -8.72 2.73
C ILE A 50 -0.36 -10.08 2.64
N ARG A 51 0.04 -10.95 1.70
CA ARG A 51 -0.55 -12.29 1.57
C ARG A 51 -0.46 -13.10 2.86
N CYS A 52 0.73 -13.18 3.46
CA CYS A 52 0.96 -13.89 4.71
C CYS A 52 0.09 -13.34 5.84
N SER A 53 0.07 -12.01 5.99
CA SER A 53 -0.68 -11.36 7.08
C SER A 53 -2.19 -11.50 6.91
N ILE A 54 -2.70 -11.39 5.68
CA ILE A 54 -4.14 -11.58 5.40
C ILE A 54 -4.54 -13.05 5.57
N ALA A 55 -3.68 -13.99 5.19
CA ALA A 55 -3.92 -15.42 5.43
C ALA A 55 -3.96 -15.75 6.92
N GLU A 56 -3.03 -15.20 7.70
CA GLU A 56 -2.97 -15.38 9.15
C GLU A 56 -4.18 -14.78 9.87
N VAL A 57 -4.63 -13.59 9.47
CA VAL A 57 -5.68 -12.84 10.20
C VAL A 57 -7.09 -13.17 9.71
N PHE A 58 -7.28 -13.43 8.42
CA PHE A 58 -8.60 -13.59 7.79
C PHE A 58 -8.80 -14.92 7.07
N GLU A 59 -7.85 -15.86 7.19
CA GLU A 59 -7.95 -17.24 6.68
C GLU A 59 -8.21 -17.33 5.16
N TYR A 60 -7.67 -16.39 4.39
CA TYR A 60 -7.68 -16.47 2.93
C TYR A 60 -6.46 -15.81 2.30
N GLN A 61 -6.11 -16.24 1.08
CA GLN A 61 -5.00 -15.66 0.33
C GLN A 61 -5.49 -14.70 -0.76
N PRO A 62 -5.15 -13.41 -0.70
CA PRO A 62 -5.48 -12.46 -1.76
C PRO A 62 -4.54 -12.62 -2.97
N THR A 63 -5.08 -12.40 -4.17
CA THR A 63 -4.27 -12.25 -5.39
C THR A 63 -3.66 -10.84 -5.45
N ASP A 64 -2.60 -10.63 -6.23
CA ASP A 64 -2.04 -9.30 -6.45
C ASP A 64 -3.10 -8.33 -6.97
N SER A 65 -3.93 -8.78 -7.90
CA SER A 65 -5.04 -7.98 -8.44
C SER A 65 -6.01 -7.56 -7.33
N ALA A 66 -6.30 -8.43 -6.37
CA ALA A 66 -7.13 -8.09 -5.21
C ALA A 66 -6.44 -7.06 -4.31
N ILE A 67 -5.14 -7.22 -4.03
CA ILE A 67 -4.35 -6.25 -3.26
C ILE A 67 -4.40 -4.87 -3.93
N TRP A 68 -4.05 -4.78 -5.22
CA TRP A 68 -4.07 -3.51 -5.96
C TRP A 68 -5.47 -2.91 -6.09
N THR A 69 -6.51 -3.74 -6.17
CA THR A 69 -7.89 -3.27 -6.21
C THR A 69 -8.35 -2.76 -4.85
N SER A 70 -7.88 -3.34 -3.75
CA SER A 70 -8.20 -2.89 -2.39
C SER A 70 -7.72 -1.46 -2.12
N LEU A 71 -6.56 -1.07 -2.67
CA LEU A 71 -6.04 0.29 -2.60
C LEU A 71 -6.93 1.33 -3.30
N ARG A 72 -7.83 0.88 -4.19
CA ARG A 72 -8.81 1.74 -4.88
C ARG A 72 -10.18 1.75 -4.20
N SER A 73 -10.29 1.18 -3.00
CA SER A 73 -11.53 1.15 -2.24
C SER A 73 -12.12 2.55 -2.06
N ARG A 74 -13.45 2.66 -2.19
CA ARG A 74 -14.21 3.88 -1.90
C ARG A 74 -14.11 4.31 -0.43
N ASN A 75 -13.74 3.38 0.45
CA ASN A 75 -13.57 3.63 1.88
C ASN A 75 -12.25 4.33 2.21
N LEU A 76 -11.33 4.45 1.25
CA LEU A 76 -10.06 5.14 1.40
C LEU A 76 -10.18 6.57 0.87
N THR A 77 -9.63 7.56 1.58
CA THR A 77 -9.52 8.92 1.03
C THR A 77 -8.49 8.94 -0.10
N ARG A 78 -8.56 9.92 -1.00
CA ARG A 78 -7.57 10.05 -2.09
C ARG A 78 -6.13 10.14 -1.57
N LEU A 79 -5.92 10.78 -0.42
CA LEU A 79 -4.63 10.91 0.23
C LEU A 79 -4.16 9.56 0.78
N SER A 80 -5.02 8.85 1.52
CA SER A 80 -4.70 7.52 2.04
C SER A 80 -4.40 6.50 0.94
N ARG A 81 -5.11 6.56 -0.21
CA ARG A 81 -4.82 5.69 -1.37
C ARG A 81 -3.43 5.93 -1.93
N ASN A 82 -3.07 7.20 -2.17
CA ASN A 82 -1.74 7.56 -2.66
C ASN A 82 -0.67 7.15 -1.64
N PHE A 83 -0.91 7.43 -0.37
CA PHE A 83 0.00 7.08 0.71
C PHE A 83 0.25 5.57 0.78
N LEU A 84 -0.80 4.75 0.83
CA LEU A 84 -0.67 3.28 0.86
C LEU A 84 -0.01 2.72 -0.39
N TRP A 85 -0.33 3.26 -1.57
CA TRP A 85 0.33 2.86 -2.82
C TRP A 85 1.83 3.14 -2.77
N LYS A 86 2.23 4.32 -2.29
CA LYS A 86 3.64 4.68 -2.09
C LYS A 86 4.33 3.82 -1.03
N CYS A 87 3.63 3.47 0.06
CA CYS A 87 4.17 2.57 1.08
C CYS A 87 4.40 1.16 0.53
N LEU A 88 3.45 0.63 -0.24
CA LEU A 88 3.56 -0.70 -0.84
C LEU A 88 4.75 -0.76 -1.82
N HIS A 89 5.01 0.32 -2.55
CA HIS A 89 6.18 0.43 -3.42
C HIS A 89 7.49 0.76 -2.69
N ASP A 90 7.43 1.15 -1.42
CA ASP A 90 8.58 1.59 -0.62
C ASP A 90 9.36 2.76 -1.26
N ILE A 91 8.62 3.79 -1.69
CA ILE A 91 9.18 4.94 -2.44
C ILE A 91 9.22 6.25 -1.64
N TYR A 92 9.02 6.16 -0.32
CA TYR A 92 9.18 7.33 0.54
C TYR A 92 10.66 7.53 0.90
N CYS A 93 11.07 8.80 0.96
CA CYS A 93 12.41 9.18 1.39
C CYS A 93 12.55 9.00 2.90
N VAL A 94 12.93 7.80 3.35
CA VAL A 94 13.20 7.46 4.75
C VAL A 94 14.49 6.65 4.85
N GLY A 95 15.12 6.65 6.02
CA GLY A 95 16.24 5.75 6.28
C GLY A 95 17.44 5.98 5.37
N PHE A 96 17.89 4.89 4.75
CA PHE A 96 19.01 4.79 3.81
C PHE A 96 18.98 5.82 2.68
N PHE A 97 17.81 6.33 2.31
CA PHE A 97 17.71 7.41 1.31
C PHE A 97 18.55 8.64 1.72
N TRP A 98 18.51 9.01 3.00
CA TRP A 98 19.17 10.20 3.52
C TRP A 98 20.65 9.97 3.85
N GLU A 99 21.06 8.73 4.12
CA GLU A 99 22.45 8.39 4.49
C GLU A 99 23.48 8.77 3.41
N HIS A 100 23.06 8.84 2.16
CA HIS A 100 23.93 9.18 1.03
C HIS A 100 23.90 10.68 0.66
N MET A 101 23.14 11.50 1.41
CA MET A 101 23.02 12.94 1.16
C MET A 101 23.86 13.75 2.16
N PRO A 102 24.90 14.45 1.69
CA PRO A 102 25.76 15.25 2.56
C PRO A 102 24.99 16.28 3.38
N ASN A 103 25.24 16.31 4.69
CA ASN A 103 24.63 17.21 5.69
C ASN A 103 23.16 16.92 6.03
N LEU A 104 22.58 15.82 5.53
CA LEU A 104 21.20 15.41 5.80
C LEU A 104 21.11 13.96 6.34
N GLU A 105 22.23 13.34 6.65
CA GLU A 105 22.33 11.95 7.06
C GLU A 105 21.57 11.67 8.37
N ASN A 106 21.48 12.68 9.24
CA ASN A 106 20.71 12.64 10.47
C ASN A 106 19.19 12.43 10.24
N LEU A 107 18.66 12.77 9.06
CA LEU A 107 17.26 12.55 8.69
C LEU A 107 16.95 11.07 8.39
N GLY A 108 17.98 10.25 8.15
CA GLY A 108 17.87 8.82 7.93
C GLY A 108 17.71 8.02 9.22
N GLN A 109 18.06 8.59 10.36
CA GLN A 109 17.95 7.92 11.65
C GLN A 109 16.71 8.38 12.40
N CYS A 110 16.07 7.46 13.12
CA CYS A 110 15.06 7.85 14.08
C CYS A 110 15.69 8.76 15.14
N PRO A 111 15.12 9.96 15.41
CA PRO A 111 15.70 10.89 16.37
C PRO A 111 15.70 10.33 17.81
N THR A 112 14.79 9.41 18.12
CA THR A 112 14.59 8.83 19.45
C THR A 112 15.41 7.56 19.69
N CYS A 113 15.26 6.53 18.84
CA CYS A 113 15.92 5.23 19.04
C CYS A 113 17.23 5.07 18.26
N LYS A 114 17.61 6.04 17.41
CA LYS A 114 18.89 6.06 16.68
C LYS A 114 19.15 4.87 15.75
N VAL A 115 18.11 4.16 15.34
CA VAL A 115 18.20 3.12 14.29
C VAL A 115 17.80 3.71 12.93
N PRO A 116 18.23 3.11 11.81
CA PRO A 116 17.76 3.50 10.47
C PRO A 116 16.22 3.45 10.41
N GLU A 117 15.62 4.56 10.00
CA GLU A 117 14.17 4.71 10.01
C GLU A 117 13.55 4.07 8.75
N SER A 118 12.64 3.12 8.93
CA SER A 118 11.82 2.55 7.85
C SER A 118 10.35 2.93 8.00
N LEU A 119 9.55 2.78 6.93
CA LEU A 119 8.10 2.99 7.02
C LEU A 119 7.46 2.07 8.06
N GLU A 120 7.90 0.82 8.13
CA GLU A 120 7.43 -0.12 9.16
C GLU A 120 7.83 0.35 10.56
N HIS A 121 9.07 0.80 10.73
CA HIS A 121 9.55 1.33 11.99
C HIS A 121 8.68 2.50 12.47
N ILE A 122 8.45 3.50 11.59
CA ILE A 122 7.59 4.66 11.85
C ILE A 122 6.17 4.23 12.25
N MET A 123 5.66 3.16 11.64
CA MET A 123 4.27 2.74 11.77
C MET A 123 4.02 1.82 12.95
N LEU A 124 4.97 0.97 13.34
CA LEU A 124 4.76 -0.11 14.32
C LEU A 124 5.74 -0.10 15.48
N GLU A 125 7.02 0.16 15.23
CA GLU A 125 8.09 0.00 16.22
C GLU A 125 8.44 1.31 16.95
N PHE A 126 7.79 2.40 16.56
CA PHE A 126 8.19 3.75 16.95
C PHE A 126 7.79 4.13 18.38
N ASN A 127 8.74 4.20 19.31
CA ASN A 127 8.45 4.57 20.71
C ASN A 127 8.28 6.08 20.98
N ALA A 128 7.96 6.92 19.99
CA ALA A 128 7.55 8.28 20.32
C ALA A 128 6.07 8.32 20.66
N ALA A 129 5.74 9.13 21.68
CA ALA A 129 4.41 9.26 22.25
C ALA A 129 3.28 9.34 21.21
N GLY A 130 3.50 10.04 20.09
CA GLY A 130 2.48 10.25 19.06
C GLY A 130 2.00 8.98 18.35
N GLN A 131 2.89 8.07 17.94
CA GLN A 131 2.49 6.86 17.20
C GLN A 131 1.72 5.91 18.10
N HIS A 132 2.25 5.65 19.30
CA HIS A 132 1.60 4.80 20.28
C HIS A 132 0.22 5.35 20.67
N GLN A 133 0.12 6.66 20.93
CA GLN A 133 -1.14 7.31 21.26
C GLN A 133 -2.17 7.19 20.13
N ILE A 134 -1.77 7.32 18.86
CA ILE A 134 -2.68 7.13 17.73
C ILE A 134 -3.20 5.71 17.68
N TRP A 135 -2.33 4.69 17.83
CA TRP A 135 -2.80 3.31 17.82
C TRP A 135 -3.69 2.97 19.03
N GLN A 136 -3.37 3.48 20.21
CA GLN A 136 -4.24 3.36 21.38
C GLN A 136 -5.62 4.00 21.14
N LEU A 137 -5.67 5.21 20.58
CA LEU A 137 -6.93 5.88 20.26
C LEU A 137 -7.71 5.12 19.17
N THR A 138 -7.02 4.57 18.18
CA THR A 138 -7.61 3.76 17.11
C THR A 138 -8.24 2.49 17.66
N GLU A 139 -7.52 1.77 18.51
CA GLU A 139 -8.00 0.58 19.18
C GLU A 139 -9.18 0.90 20.11
N ARG A 140 -9.09 1.97 20.90
CA ARG A 140 -10.19 2.41 21.76
C ARG A 140 -11.44 2.73 20.94
N PHE A 141 -11.29 3.43 19.82
CA PHE A 141 -12.39 3.77 18.93
C PHE A 141 -13.00 2.54 18.27
N TRP A 142 -12.17 1.55 17.89
CA TRP A 142 -12.62 0.25 17.43
C TRP A 142 -13.47 -0.48 18.48
N ARG A 143 -12.97 -0.51 19.72
CA ARG A 143 -13.58 -1.21 20.85
C ARG A 143 -14.92 -0.64 21.30
N LEU A 144 -15.27 0.58 20.90
CA LEU A 144 -16.62 1.12 21.10
C LEU A 144 -17.68 0.30 20.35
N ARG A 145 -17.32 -0.39 19.27
CA ARG A 145 -18.26 -1.12 18.43
C ARG A 145 -17.96 -2.62 18.32
N TYR A 146 -16.70 -3.02 18.38
CA TYR A 146 -16.28 -4.39 18.13
C TYR A 146 -15.33 -4.91 19.22
N PRO A 147 -15.51 -6.14 19.72
CA PRO A 147 -14.82 -6.60 20.92
C PRO A 147 -13.34 -6.96 20.72
N SER A 148 -12.94 -7.39 19.51
CA SER A 148 -11.60 -7.91 19.23
C SER A 148 -10.86 -7.00 18.27
N TRP A 149 -9.71 -6.46 18.69
CA TRP A 149 -8.78 -5.69 17.86
C TRP A 149 -7.67 -6.63 17.37
N PRO A 150 -7.44 -6.77 16.05
CA PRO A 150 -6.36 -7.62 15.56
C PRO A 150 -5.00 -7.03 15.90
N LYS A 151 -4.03 -7.90 16.19
CA LYS A 151 -2.63 -7.50 16.31
C LYS A 151 -2.16 -6.94 14.97
N LEU A 152 -1.70 -5.71 14.96
CA LEU A 152 -1.21 -5.05 13.75
C LEU A 152 0.18 -5.57 13.39
N ASN A 153 0.40 -5.76 12.10
CA ASN A 153 1.71 -6.00 11.49
C ASN A 153 1.76 -5.26 10.15
N TRP A 154 2.94 -5.13 9.54
CA TRP A 154 3.10 -4.30 8.35
C TRP A 154 2.26 -4.77 7.16
N GLY A 155 2.16 -6.09 6.95
CA GLY A 155 1.34 -6.64 5.87
C GLY A 155 -0.15 -6.38 6.05
N LEU A 156 -0.66 -6.44 7.29
CA LEU A 156 -2.04 -6.10 7.62
C LEU A 156 -2.33 -4.61 7.44
N LEU A 157 -1.37 -3.74 7.78
CA LEU A 157 -1.46 -2.30 7.57
C LEU A 157 -1.56 -1.95 6.08
N LEU A 158 -0.62 -2.45 5.26
CA LEU A 158 -0.65 -2.26 3.81
C LEU A 158 -1.89 -2.89 3.17
N GLY A 159 -2.31 -4.05 3.68
CA GLY A 159 -3.47 -4.80 3.24
C GLY A 159 -4.79 -4.40 3.90
N CYS A 160 -4.89 -3.28 4.62
CA CYS A 160 -6.07 -2.99 5.45
C CYS A 160 -7.40 -2.94 4.67
N GLY A 161 -7.35 -2.61 3.38
CA GLY A 161 -8.51 -2.65 2.46
C GLY A 161 -9.02 -4.05 2.11
N LEU A 162 -8.30 -5.10 2.50
CA LEU A 162 -8.64 -6.52 2.32
C LEU A 162 -9.30 -7.13 3.57
N ALA A 163 -9.58 -6.33 4.60
CA ALA A 163 -10.19 -6.85 5.81
C ALA A 163 -11.46 -7.67 5.53
N ARG A 164 -11.53 -8.86 6.13
CA ARG A 164 -12.65 -9.80 5.98
C ARG A 164 -13.03 -10.40 7.33
N PHE A 165 -13.57 -9.56 8.20
CA PHE A 165 -14.16 -10.02 9.46
C PHE A 165 -15.45 -10.78 9.20
N THR A 166 -15.60 -11.90 9.91
CA THR A 166 -16.74 -12.80 9.83
C THR A 166 -17.48 -12.86 11.17
N SER A 167 -18.77 -13.14 11.13
CA SER A 167 -19.58 -13.47 12.30
C SER A 167 -19.28 -14.90 12.76
N SER A 168 -19.75 -15.29 13.95
CA SER A 168 -19.69 -16.67 14.45
C SER A 168 -20.30 -17.70 13.50
N LYS A 169 -21.20 -17.27 12.60
CA LYS A 169 -21.80 -18.09 11.54
C LYS A 169 -21.02 -18.09 10.22
N GLY A 170 -19.79 -17.56 10.19
CA GLY A 170 -18.94 -17.46 9.00
C GLY A 170 -19.33 -16.36 7.99
N LYS A 171 -20.40 -15.60 8.25
CA LYS A 171 -20.85 -14.53 7.34
C LYS A 171 -19.97 -13.28 7.45
N ILE A 172 -19.50 -12.76 6.32
CA ILE A 172 -18.74 -11.50 6.26
C ILE A 172 -19.57 -10.34 6.85
N ILE A 173 -18.92 -9.46 7.61
CA ILE A 173 -19.53 -8.27 8.21
C ILE A 173 -19.00 -7.00 7.48
N PRO A 174 -19.68 -6.49 6.44
CA PRO A 174 -19.15 -5.40 5.61
C PRO A 174 -18.90 -4.09 6.38
N ALA A 175 -19.73 -3.80 7.39
CA ALA A 175 -19.56 -2.62 8.23
C ALA A 175 -18.25 -2.65 9.02
N MET A 176 -17.87 -3.82 9.53
CA MET A 176 -16.63 -4.02 10.29
C MET A 176 -15.40 -3.89 9.38
N ASN A 177 -15.44 -4.48 8.18
CA ASN A 177 -14.37 -4.35 7.19
C ASN A 177 -14.17 -2.90 6.75
N ARG A 178 -15.27 -2.20 6.47
CA ARG A 178 -15.24 -0.77 6.11
C ARG A 178 -14.65 0.05 7.25
N PHE A 179 -15.10 -0.18 8.48
CA PHE A 179 -14.64 0.57 9.63
C PHE A 179 -13.14 0.38 9.85
N PHE A 180 -12.67 -0.87 9.81
CA PHE A 180 -11.24 -1.21 9.91
C PHE A 180 -10.41 -0.51 8.83
N THR A 181 -10.85 -0.62 7.56
CA THR A 181 -10.18 0.04 6.43
C THR A 181 -10.03 1.54 6.67
N ILE A 182 -11.09 2.21 7.12
CA ILE A 182 -11.10 3.65 7.34
C ILE A 182 -10.15 4.01 8.49
N ILE A 183 -10.33 3.41 9.66
CA ILE A 183 -9.58 3.85 10.85
C ILE A 183 -8.10 3.51 10.72
N VAL A 184 -7.74 2.36 10.17
CA VAL A 184 -6.33 1.97 9.99
C VAL A 184 -5.66 2.87 8.98
N SER A 185 -6.23 3.03 7.78
CA SER A 185 -5.62 3.87 6.74
C SER A 185 -5.53 5.35 7.12
N THR A 186 -6.50 5.85 7.89
CA THR A 186 -6.50 7.23 8.41
C THR A 186 -5.39 7.40 9.46
N SER A 187 -5.26 6.44 10.37
CA SER A 187 -4.27 6.47 11.44
C SER A 187 -2.85 6.36 10.91
N MET A 188 -2.60 5.47 9.94
CA MET A 188 -1.31 5.39 9.27
C MET A 188 -0.94 6.72 8.62
N TYR A 189 -1.88 7.33 7.89
CA TYR A 189 -1.61 8.61 7.23
C TYR A 189 -1.35 9.75 8.23
N LEU A 190 -2.07 9.76 9.36
CA LEU A 190 -1.84 10.72 10.44
C LEU A 190 -0.46 10.53 11.09
N ILE A 191 -0.06 9.29 11.39
CA ILE A 191 1.27 8.98 11.93
C ILE A 191 2.36 9.48 10.98
N TRP A 192 2.22 9.21 9.68
CA TRP A 192 3.14 9.70 8.66
C TRP A 192 3.26 11.23 8.65
N ASN A 193 2.12 11.94 8.69
CA ASN A 193 2.11 13.40 8.70
C ASN A 193 2.80 13.96 9.95
N LEU A 194 2.48 13.43 11.14
CA LEU A 194 3.12 13.89 12.38
C LEU A 194 4.63 13.62 12.39
N ARG A 195 5.06 12.47 11.85
CA ARG A 195 6.49 12.19 11.67
C ARG A 195 7.13 13.24 10.78
N ASN A 196 6.52 13.58 9.65
CA ASN A 196 7.09 14.55 8.72
C ASN A 196 7.16 15.95 9.31
N THR A 197 6.12 16.43 9.99
CA THR A 197 6.16 17.72 10.69
C THR A 197 7.25 17.76 11.75
N ARG A 198 7.59 16.65 12.41
CA ARG A 198 8.67 16.64 13.40
C ARG A 198 10.08 16.57 12.79
N VAL A 199 10.23 15.92 11.63
CA VAL A 199 11.54 15.63 11.03
C VAL A 199 11.92 16.63 9.94
N LEU A 200 10.95 17.19 9.22
CA LEU A 200 11.16 18.00 8.02
C LEU A 200 10.73 19.46 8.18
N GLU A 201 9.89 19.78 9.18
CA GLU A 201 9.44 21.14 9.51
C GLU A 201 10.08 21.60 10.84
#